data_AF-A0A937AE24-F1
#
_entry.id   AF-A0A937AE24-F1
#
_cell.length_a   1.000
_cell.length_b   1.000
_cell.length_c   1.000
_cell.angle_alpha   90.00
_cell.angle_beta   90.00
_cell.angle_gamma   90.00
#
_symmetry.space_group_name_H-M   'P 1'
#
loop_
_entity.id
_entity.type
_entity.pdbx_description
1 polymer ?
#
loop_
_entity_poly.entity_id
_entity_poly.type
_entity_poly.pdbx_seq_one_letter_code
_entity_poly.pdbx_strand_id
1 'polypeptide(L)'
;MCVRCFLVVICVLYSLSGAAQIDYKKNSTEKIEREPDLIPKNEKQPRRLLSIYTNDTKSILYGNPCMDEVTARFGYEYVVMPKNAHGFSSGINKALHNFGVKFILFFRNPFWKVIVNKKAKECRQKTGDYMG
;
A
#
# COMPACT_ATOMS: atom_id res chain seq x y z
N MET A 1 16.85 35.96 -26.72
CA MET A 1 16.98 34.48 -26.88
C MET A 1 15.60 33.87 -26.64
N CYS A 2 15.09 33.14 -27.65
CA CYS A 2 13.68 32.78 -27.77
C CYS A 2 13.28 31.65 -26.81
N VAL A 3 12.22 31.86 -26.01
CA VAL A 3 11.61 30.85 -25.11
C VAL A 3 11.22 29.57 -25.87
N ARG A 4 10.91 29.70 -27.17
CA ARG A 4 10.64 28.56 -28.07
C ARG A 4 11.83 27.63 -28.27
N CYS A 5 13.07 28.13 -28.24
CA CYS A 5 14.26 27.27 -28.37
C CYS A 5 14.53 26.47 -27.09
N PHE A 6 14.15 27.01 -25.93
CA PHE A 6 14.40 26.35 -24.64
C PHE A 6 13.52 25.10 -24.44
N LEU A 7 12.26 25.15 -24.89
CA LEU A 7 11.35 24.00 -24.80
C LEU A 7 11.76 22.84 -25.71
N VAL A 8 12.34 23.12 -26.88
CA VAL A 8 12.81 22.07 -27.81
C VAL A 8 14.00 21.32 -27.22
N VAL A 9 14.94 22.02 -26.57
CA VAL A 9 16.12 21.40 -25.93
C VAL A 9 15.69 20.48 -24.79
N ILE A 10 14.70 20.88 -23.99
CA ILE A 10 14.19 20.05 -22.89
C ILE A 10 13.55 18.75 -23.43
N CYS A 11 12.76 18.82 -24.49
CA CYS A 11 12.15 17.61 -25.09
C CYS A 11 13.19 16.64 -25.67
N VAL A 12 14.28 17.14 -26.27
CA VAL A 12 15.36 16.28 -26.78
C VAL A 12 16.10 15.58 -25.64
N LEU A 13 16.31 16.26 -24.51
CA LEU A 13 17.01 15.67 -23.35
C LEU A 13 16.22 14.54 -22.68
N TYR A 14 14.88 14.61 -22.64
CA TYR A 14 14.05 13.52 -22.09
C TYR A 14 14.01 12.27 -22.98
N SER A 15 14.38 12.37 -24.26
CA SER A 15 14.31 11.26 -25.22
C SER A 15 15.50 10.30 -25.15
N LEU A 16 16.62 10.71 -24.52
CA LEU A 16 17.86 9.92 -24.53
C LEU A 16 17.92 8.80 -23.47
N SER A 17 16.98 8.74 -22.53
CA SER A 17 17.03 7.79 -21.40
C SER A 17 16.64 6.35 -21.74
N GLY A 18 16.32 6.04 -23.00
CA GLY A 18 15.70 4.77 -23.42
C GLY A 18 16.65 3.67 -23.96
N ALA A 19 17.95 3.92 -24.11
CA ALA A 19 18.82 3.07 -24.94
C ALA A 19 19.82 2.15 -24.20
N ALA A 20 19.63 1.86 -22.91
CA ALA A 20 20.54 0.99 -22.16
C ALA A 20 19.83 -0.24 -21.56
N GLN A 21 19.47 -1.21 -22.41
CA GLN A 21 19.15 -2.57 -21.95
C GLN A 21 20.32 -3.48 -22.30
N ILE A 22 21.07 -3.90 -21.28
CA ILE A 22 22.17 -4.87 -21.43
C ILE A 22 21.54 -6.25 -21.50
N ASP A 23 21.67 -6.92 -22.66
CA ASP A 23 21.24 -8.30 -22.86
C ASP A 23 22.33 -9.25 -22.31
N TYR A 24 22.11 -9.79 -21.12
CA TYR A 24 23.03 -10.70 -20.43
C TYR A 24 22.93 -12.16 -20.88
N LYS A 25 22.19 -12.48 -21.96
CA LYS A 25 21.96 -13.88 -22.35
C LYS A 25 22.94 -14.36 -23.42
N LYS A 26 24.24 -14.44 -23.08
CA LYS A 26 25.17 -15.30 -23.84
C LYS A 26 26.37 -15.72 -23.01
N ASN A 27 26.53 -17.04 -22.90
CA ASN A 27 27.69 -17.82 -22.43
C ASN A 27 27.73 -18.19 -20.94
N SER A 28 27.08 -19.30 -20.60
CA SER A 28 27.61 -20.26 -19.62
C SER A 28 27.02 -21.66 -19.90
N THR A 29 27.74 -22.46 -20.69
CA THR A 29 27.53 -23.90 -20.77
C THR A 29 28.40 -24.57 -19.71
N GLU A 30 27.93 -24.56 -18.47
CA GLU A 30 28.44 -25.44 -17.42
C GLU A 30 27.22 -26.11 -16.78
N LYS A 31 27.11 -27.43 -16.95
CA LYS A 31 25.98 -28.22 -16.48
C LYS A 31 26.20 -28.52 -15.00
N ILE A 32 25.95 -27.52 -14.15
CA ILE A 32 25.85 -27.72 -12.71
C ILE A 32 24.52 -28.42 -12.45
N GLU A 33 24.57 -29.60 -11.83
CA GLU A 33 23.39 -30.29 -11.31
C GLU A 33 22.78 -29.42 -10.20
N ARG A 34 21.70 -28.70 -10.54
CA ARG A 34 20.98 -27.88 -9.58
C ARG A 34 20.29 -28.81 -8.59
N GLU A 35 20.60 -28.62 -7.32
CA GLU A 35 19.72 -28.98 -6.21
C GLU A 35 18.27 -28.62 -6.61
N PRO A 36 17.24 -29.46 -6.34
CA PRO A 36 15.89 -29.21 -6.83
C PRO A 36 15.49 -27.80 -6.45
N ASP A 37 15.35 -26.95 -7.48
CA ASP A 37 14.95 -25.55 -7.34
C ASP A 37 13.72 -25.58 -6.40
N LEU A 38 13.86 -25.00 -5.20
CA LEU A 38 12.74 -24.74 -4.31
C LEU A 38 11.77 -23.94 -5.17
N ILE A 39 10.74 -24.61 -5.72
CA ILE A 39 9.77 -23.99 -6.60
C ILE A 39 9.32 -22.76 -5.83
N PRO A 40 9.64 -21.53 -6.28
CA PRO A 40 9.26 -20.36 -5.54
C PRO A 40 7.75 -20.44 -5.48
N LYS A 41 7.23 -20.70 -4.28
CA LYS A 41 5.79 -20.65 -4.02
C LYS A 41 5.39 -19.32 -4.63
N ASN A 42 4.44 -19.32 -5.56
CA ASN A 42 3.94 -18.13 -6.23
C ASN A 42 3.34 -17.20 -5.15
N GLU A 43 4.18 -16.56 -4.35
CA GLU A 43 3.84 -15.57 -3.37
C GLU A 43 3.45 -14.36 -4.19
N LYS A 44 2.15 -14.26 -4.45
CA LYS A 44 1.53 -13.05 -4.96
C LYS A 44 2.12 -11.90 -4.14
N GLN A 45 2.85 -11.01 -4.80
CA GLN A 45 3.50 -9.91 -4.11
C GLN A 45 2.48 -9.22 -3.21
N PRO A 46 2.85 -8.90 -1.96
CA PRO A 46 1.92 -8.31 -1.01
C PRO A 46 1.35 -7.04 -1.64
N ARG A 47 0.02 -6.99 -1.78
CA ARG A 47 -0.65 -5.80 -2.30
C ARG A 47 -0.29 -4.65 -1.39
N ARG A 48 0.24 -3.55 -1.95
CA ARG A 48 0.51 -2.32 -1.18
C ARG A 48 -0.82 -1.81 -0.63
N LEU A 49 -1.01 -1.93 0.68
CA LEU A 49 -2.20 -1.45 1.38
C LEU A 49 -2.06 0.05 1.64
N LEU A 50 -3.19 0.77 1.56
CA LEU A 50 -3.25 2.17 1.96
C LEU A 50 -3.30 2.26 3.49
N SER A 51 -2.41 3.01 4.12
CA SER A 51 -2.40 3.14 5.58
C SER A 51 -3.35 4.26 6.04
N ILE A 52 -4.30 3.94 6.92
CA ILE A 52 -5.14 4.91 7.64
C ILE A 52 -4.60 5.05 9.06
N TYR A 53 -4.13 6.23 9.41
CA TYR A 53 -3.56 6.48 10.73
C TYR A 53 -4.64 6.83 11.75
N THR A 54 -4.69 6.14 12.89
CA THR A 54 -5.56 6.47 14.03
C THR A 54 -4.74 6.77 15.28
N ASN A 55 -5.33 7.47 16.26
CA ASN A 55 -4.73 7.63 17.59
C ASN A 55 -5.26 6.56 18.55
N ASP A 56 -6.48 6.10 18.32
CA ASP A 56 -7.21 5.21 19.22
C ASP A 56 -7.43 3.86 18.54
N THR A 57 -7.25 2.79 19.31
CA THR A 57 -7.48 1.41 18.88
C THR A 57 -8.94 1.03 19.01
N LYS A 58 -9.60 1.40 20.11
CA LYS A 58 -10.95 0.97 20.61
C LYS A 58 -12.13 0.87 19.62
N SER A 59 -12.02 1.40 18.41
CA SER A 59 -13.11 1.36 17.43
C SER A 59 -12.79 0.49 16.22
N ILE A 60 -11.51 0.20 15.99
CA ILE A 60 -10.99 -0.41 14.78
C ILE A 60 -10.60 -1.89 14.96
N LEU A 61 -10.67 -2.41 16.21
CA LEU A 61 -10.19 -3.75 16.58
C LEU A 61 -8.79 -4.01 16.02
N TYR A 62 -7.87 -3.09 16.33
CA TYR A 62 -6.51 -3.16 15.81
C TYR A 62 -5.81 -4.46 16.26
N GLY A 63 -5.24 -5.22 15.32
CA GLY A 63 -4.60 -6.49 15.59
C GLY A 63 -5.56 -7.67 15.69
N ASN A 64 -6.85 -7.48 15.40
CA ASN A 64 -7.82 -8.56 15.29
C ASN A 64 -7.77 -9.15 13.87
N PRO A 65 -7.40 -10.44 13.69
CA PRO A 65 -7.27 -11.05 12.36
C PRO A 65 -8.55 -10.95 11.51
N CYS A 66 -9.72 -11.02 12.14
CA CYS A 66 -11.00 -10.88 11.45
C CYS A 66 -11.16 -9.50 10.81
N MET A 67 -10.70 -8.45 11.48
CA MET A 67 -10.75 -7.09 10.95
C MET A 67 -9.62 -6.78 9.97
N ASP A 68 -8.44 -7.34 10.19
CA ASP A 68 -7.30 -7.18 9.29
C ASP A 68 -7.62 -7.77 7.91
N GLU A 69 -8.28 -8.94 7.85
CA GLU A 69 -8.75 -9.52 6.57
C GLU A 69 -9.79 -8.64 5.87
N VAL A 70 -10.69 -8.01 6.63
CA VAL A 70 -11.73 -7.13 6.10
C VAL A 70 -11.11 -5.87 5.51
N THR A 71 -10.20 -5.22 6.24
CA THR A 71 -9.53 -4.00 5.77
C THR A 71 -8.62 -4.30 4.57
N ALA A 72 -7.87 -5.40 4.62
CA ALA A 72 -7.02 -5.87 3.51
C ALA A 72 -7.82 -6.13 2.23
N ARG A 73 -9.06 -6.64 2.34
CA ARG A 73 -9.97 -6.82 1.18
C ARG A 73 -10.31 -5.50 0.49
N PHE A 74 -10.46 -4.42 1.25
CA PHE A 74 -10.69 -3.08 0.70
C PHE A 74 -9.39 -2.38 0.24
N GLY A 75 -8.23 -2.98 0.54
CA GLY A 75 -6.92 -2.49 0.13
C GLY A 75 -6.37 -1.40 1.04
N TYR A 76 -6.73 -1.42 2.32
CA TYR A 76 -6.18 -0.52 3.32
C TYR A 76 -5.91 -1.26 4.63
N GLU A 77 -5.11 -0.66 5.50
CA GLU A 77 -4.82 -1.14 6.84
C GLU A 77 -4.93 0.02 7.84
N TYR A 78 -5.21 -0.29 9.10
CA TYR A 78 -5.09 0.70 10.16
C TYR A 78 -3.68 0.72 10.72
N VAL A 79 -3.15 1.91 10.97
CA VAL A 79 -1.88 2.08 11.65
C VAL A 79 -2.11 2.96 12.88
N VAL A 80 -1.83 2.41 14.05
CA VAL A 80 -1.94 3.15 15.31
C VAL A 80 -0.69 4.00 15.46
N MET A 81 -0.89 5.30 15.58
CA MET A 81 0.19 6.25 15.77
C MET A 81 -0.13 7.12 16.99
N PRO A 82 0.61 6.98 18.11
CA PRO A 82 0.35 7.75 19.30
C PRO A 82 0.57 9.25 19.05
N LYS A 83 -0.06 10.09 19.87
CA LYS A 83 0.16 11.53 19.84
C LYS A 83 1.65 11.78 20.08
N ASN A 84 2.30 12.55 19.20
CA ASN A 84 3.74 12.87 19.19
C ASN A 84 4.70 11.79 18.65
N ALA A 85 4.22 10.78 17.92
CA ALA A 85 5.12 9.87 17.21
C ALA A 85 5.93 10.58 16.11
N HIS A 86 7.20 10.19 15.97
CA HIS A 86 8.09 10.70 14.92
C HIS A 86 7.55 10.29 13.52
N GLY A 87 7.24 11.27 12.66
CA GLY A 87 6.79 11.04 11.27
C GLY A 87 5.52 11.79 10.87
N PHE A 88 4.59 12.02 11.80
CA PHE A 88 3.41 12.88 11.59
C PHE A 88 3.20 13.78 12.82
N SER A 89 4.09 14.76 13.01
CA SER A 89 4.05 15.70 14.13
C SER A 89 2.82 16.61 14.12
N SER A 90 2.21 16.81 12.94
CA SER A 90 1.04 17.67 12.76
C SER A 90 -0.23 16.86 12.50
N GLY A 91 -1.23 17.02 13.37
CA GLY A 91 -2.54 16.39 13.21
C GLY A 91 -3.25 16.74 11.89
N ILE A 92 -2.92 17.89 11.29
CA ILE A 92 -3.46 18.32 9.98
C ILE A 92 -2.93 17.44 8.85
N ASN A 93 -1.62 17.15 8.83
CA ASN A 93 -1.03 16.29 7.80
C ASN A 93 -1.63 14.87 7.85
N LYS A 94 -1.84 14.35 9.06
CA LYS A 94 -2.55 13.08 9.28
C LYS A 94 -3.99 13.13 8.76
N ALA A 95 -4.70 14.23 9.02
CA ALA A 95 -6.08 14.40 8.56
C ALA A 95 -6.18 14.46 7.02
N LEU A 96 -5.29 15.22 6.36
CA LEU A 96 -5.23 15.33 4.90
C LEU A 96 -4.85 14.00 4.24
N HIS A 97 -3.86 13.28 4.79
CA HIS A 97 -3.50 11.94 4.31
C HIS A 97 -4.69 10.98 4.42
N ASN A 98 -5.30 10.90 5.60
CA ASN A 98 -6.48 10.05 5.82
C ASN A 98 -7.65 10.45 4.92
N PHE A 99 -7.84 11.74 4.63
CA PHE A 99 -8.85 12.21 3.70
C PHE A 99 -8.57 11.69 2.28
N GLY A 100 -7.33 11.81 1.79
CA GLY A 100 -6.93 11.28 0.49
C GLY A 100 -7.16 9.77 0.37
N VAL A 101 -6.76 9.00 1.39
CA VAL A 101 -7.01 7.55 1.43
C VAL A 101 -8.51 7.24 1.42
N LYS A 102 -9.30 7.90 2.28
CA LYS A 102 -10.76 7.69 2.33
C LYS A 102 -11.45 8.09 1.03
N PHE A 103 -10.96 9.12 0.35
CA PHE A 103 -11.45 9.54 -0.96
C PHE A 103 -11.20 8.44 -2.00
N ILE A 104 -9.97 7.91 -2.08
CA ILE A 104 -9.65 6.78 -2.97
C ILE A 104 -10.54 5.56 -2.66
N LEU A 105 -10.72 5.24 -1.38
CA LEU A 105 -11.59 4.13 -0.96
C LEU A 105 -13.05 4.35 -1.35
N PHE A 106 -13.55 5.59 -1.24
CA PHE A 106 -14.90 5.94 -1.64
C PHE A 106 -15.13 5.71 -3.14
N PHE A 107 -14.19 6.11 -4.00
CA PHE A 107 -14.28 5.84 -5.44
C PHE A 107 -14.12 4.36 -5.80
N ARG A 108 -13.35 3.60 -5.01
CA ARG A 108 -13.23 2.15 -5.20
C ARG A 108 -14.50 1.40 -4.78
N ASN A 109 -15.14 1.82 -3.68
CA ASN A 109 -16.41 1.28 -3.23
C ASN A 109 -17.11 2.29 -2.30
N PRO A 110 -18.17 3.00 -2.72
CA PRO A 110 -18.77 4.08 -1.90
C PRO A 110 -19.41 3.59 -0.59
N PHE A 111 -19.73 2.30 -0.51
CA PHE A 111 -20.31 1.66 0.67
C PHE A 111 -19.27 0.96 1.56
N TRP A 112 -17.96 1.12 1.28
CA TRP A 112 -16.89 0.47 2.03
C TRP A 112 -17.04 0.65 3.54
N LYS A 113 -17.32 1.89 3.97
CA LYS A 113 -17.44 2.24 5.38
C LYS A 113 -18.61 1.52 6.07
N VAL A 114 -19.75 1.36 5.36
CA VAL A 114 -20.92 0.65 5.89
C VAL A 114 -20.61 -0.84 6.04
N ILE A 115 -19.96 -1.44 5.03
CA ILE A 115 -19.59 -2.86 5.04
C ILE A 115 -18.57 -3.15 6.14
N VAL A 116 -17.51 -2.33 6.24
CA VAL A 116 -16.48 -2.45 7.28
C VAL A 116 -17.11 -2.34 8.67
N ASN A 117 -18.00 -1.36 8.90
CA ASN A 117 -18.65 -1.20 10.20
C ASN A 117 -19.55 -2.38 10.57
N LYS A 118 -20.26 -2.96 9.58
CA LYS A 118 -21.06 -4.18 9.80
C LYS A 118 -20.15 -5.35 10.17
N LYS A 119 -19.06 -5.54 9.41
CA LYS A 119 -18.07 -6.60 9.66
C LYS A 119 -17.34 -6.43 10.99
N ALA A 120 -17.06 -5.20 11.41
CA ALA A 120 -16.49 -4.92 12.71
C ALA A 120 -17.38 -5.44 13.85
N LYS A 121 -18.70 -5.23 13.75
CA LYS A 121 -19.65 -5.78 14.74
C LYS A 121 -19.65 -7.32 14.73
N GLU A 122 -19.67 -7.93 13.55
CA GLU A 122 -19.59 -9.39 13.41
C GLU A 122 -18.28 -9.95 13.99
N CYS A 123 -17.15 -9.28 13.75
CA CYS A 123 -15.85 -9.68 14.29
C CYS A 123 -15.83 -9.58 15.83
N ARG A 124 -16.32 -8.47 16.41
CA ARG A 124 -16.44 -8.33 17.88
C ARG A 124 -17.26 -9.45 18.51
N GLN A 125 -18.38 -9.80 17.89
CA GLN A 125 -19.26 -10.88 18.37
C GLN A 125 -18.58 -12.26 18.29
N LYS A 126 -17.78 -12.51 17.25
CA LYS A 126 -17.09 -13.79 17.06
C LYS A 126 -15.88 -13.96 17.98
N THR A 127 -15.06 -12.93 18.12
CA THR A 127 -13.80 -13.02 18.88
C THR A 127 -13.97 -12.63 20.35
N GLY A 128 -15.12 -12.05 20.73
CA GLY A 128 -15.33 -11.50 22.07
C GLY A 128 -14.49 -10.26 22.35
N ASP A 129 -13.92 -9.65 21.31
CA ASP A 129 -13.02 -8.51 21.42
C ASP A 129 -13.85 -7.21 21.46
N TYR A 130 -14.30 -6.85 22.66
CA TYR A 130 -15.06 -5.62 22.91
C TYR A 130 -14.18 -4.45 23.38
N MET A 131 -12.90 -4.71 23.67
CA MET A 131 -11.95 -3.73 24.20
C MET A 131 -11.10 -3.09 23.09
N GLY A 132 -11.08 -3.70 21.89
CA GLY A 132 -10.48 -3.17 20.67
C GLY A 132 -11.37 -2.30 19.79
#